data_AF-A0A382JTU7-F1
#
_entry.id   AF-A0A382JTU7-F1
#
_cell.length_a   1.000
_cell.length_b   1.000
_cell.length_c   1.000
_cell.angle_alpha   90.00
_cell.angle_beta   90.00
_cell.angle_gamma   90.00
#
_symmetry.space_group_name_H-M   'P 1'
#
loop_
_entity.id
_entity.type
_entity.pdbx_description
1 polymer ?
#
loop_
_entity_poly.entity_id
_entity_poly.type
_entity_poly.pdbx_seq_one_letter_code
_entity_poly.pdbx_strand_id
1 'polypeptide(L)' 'MAILWSHRSGDTRYEVRAAGSSLRLYNNGVLHSQFSERCPATGSVWDLLWLPALFRVSGMPRRVLLLGAGAGTVIRQ' A
#
# COMPACT_ATOMS: atom_id res chain seq x y z
N MET A 1 -15.34 -4.43 -10.34
CA MET A 1 -14.60 -3.52 -9.44
C MET A 1 -15.64 -2.68 -8.71
N ALA A 2 -15.85 -2.91 -7.41
CA ALA A 2 -16.91 -2.28 -6.62
C ALA A 2 -16.32 -1.29 -5.60
N ILE A 3 -17.01 -0.17 -5.35
CA ILE A 3 -16.65 0.77 -4.28
C ILE A 3 -17.15 0.18 -2.96
N LEU A 4 -16.24 -0.08 -2.03
CA LEU A 4 -16.54 -0.56 -0.69
C LEU A 4 -16.74 0.59 0.30
N TRP A 5 -16.03 1.69 0.08
CA TRP A 5 -16.11 2.88 0.90
C TRP A 5 -15.74 4.11 0.08
N SER A 6 -16.37 5.25 0.38
CA SER A 6 -16.08 6.53 -0.24
C SER A 6 -16.19 7.64 0.79
N HIS A 7 -15.28 8.60 0.71
CA HIS A 7 -15.27 9.78 1.55
C HIS A 7 -14.76 10.98 0.78
N ARG A 8 -15.31 12.15 1.06
CA ARG A 8 -14.87 13.40 0.46
C ARG A 8 -14.37 14.32 1.56
N SER A 9 -13.15 14.80 1.39
CA SER A 9 -12.55 15.83 2.25
C SER A 9 -12.07 16.97 1.36
N GLY A 10 -12.75 18.12 1.46
CA GLY A 10 -12.60 19.23 0.52
C GLY A 10 -12.83 18.80 -0.93
N ASP A 11 -11.82 19.07 -1.77
CA ASP A 11 -11.81 18.69 -3.19
C ASP A 11 -11.27 17.27 -3.44
N THR A 12 -10.88 16.56 -2.39
CA THR A 12 -10.34 15.21 -2.52
C THR A 12 -11.41 14.15 -2.25
N ARG A 13 -11.62 13.26 -3.21
CA ARG A 13 -12.45 12.06 -3.10
C ARG A 13 -11.57 10.85 -2.88
N TYR A 14 -11.71 10.23 -1.71
CA TYR A 14 -11.08 8.98 -1.34
C TYR A 14 -12.04 7.83 -1.56
N GLU A 15 -11.57 6.74 -2.15
CA GLU A 15 -12.37 5.54 -2.34
C GLU A 15 -11.57 4.29 -2.05
N VAL A 16 -12.17 3.35 -1.33
CA VAL A 16 -11.67 1.98 -1.23
C VAL A 16 -12.48 1.13 -2.19
N ARG A 17 -11.79 0.44 -3.10
CA ARG A 17 -12.41 -0.42 -4.11
C ARG A 17 -11.92 -1.85 -4.01
N ALA A 18 -12.83 -2.81 -4.20
CA ALA A 18 -12.50 -4.22 -4.34
C ALA A 18 -12.06 -4.53 -5.77
N ALA A 19 -10.91 -5.21 -5.93
CA ALA A 19 -10.39 -5.69 -7.21
C ALA A 19 -9.79 -7.10 -7.05
N GLY A 20 -10.57 -8.13 -7.41
CA GLY A 20 -10.17 -9.52 -7.17
C GLY A 20 -10.01 -9.78 -5.67
N SER A 21 -8.84 -10.28 -5.26
CA SER A 21 -8.48 -10.47 -3.84
C SER A 21 -7.86 -9.23 -3.18
N SER A 22 -7.78 -8.10 -3.90
CA SER A 22 -7.11 -6.89 -3.41
C SER A 22 -8.11 -5.80 -3.01
N LEU A 23 -7.74 -5.04 -1.99
CA LEU A 23 -8.34 -3.76 -1.62
C LEU A 23 -7.45 -2.64 -2.16
N ARG A 24 -8.06 -1.66 -2.83
CA ARG A 24 -7.33 -0.57 -3.48
C ARG A 24 -7.83 0.78 -3.00
N LEU A 25 -6.91 1.63 -2.54
CA LEU A 25 -7.19 3.01 -2.17
C LEU A 25 -6.98 3.92 -3.36
N TYR A 26 -8.01 4.69 -3.69
CA TYR A 26 -7.99 5.71 -4.73
C TYR A 26 -8.12 7.10 -4.13
N ASN A 27 -7.41 8.06 -4.72
CA ASN A 27 -7.55 9.49 -4.48
C ASN A 27 -7.89 10.15 -5.82
N ASN A 28 -9.06 10.79 -5.92
CA ASN A 28 -9.55 11.43 -7.14
C ASN A 28 -9.49 10.51 -8.38
N GLY A 29 -9.78 9.22 -8.16
CA GLY A 29 -9.74 8.20 -9.22
C GLY A 29 -8.35 7.64 -9.55
N VAL A 30 -7.28 8.15 -8.94
CA VAL A 30 -5.91 7.64 -9.08
C VAL A 30 -5.61 6.61 -8.00
N LEU A 31 -5.10 5.43 -8.39
CA LEU A 31 -4.68 4.39 -7.45
C LEU A 31 -3.49 4.89 -6.63
N HIS A 32 -3.67 4.97 -5.32
CA HIS A 32 -2.62 5.42 -4.41
C HIS A 32 -1.88 4.24 -3.77
N SER A 33 -2.64 3.23 -3.32
CA SER A 33 -2.08 2.04 -2.68
C SER A 33 -3.02 0.84 -2.78
N GLN A 34 -2.49 -0.36 -2.53
CA GLN A 34 -3.26 -1.61 -2.56
C GLN A 34 -2.78 -2.58 -1.49
N PHE A 35 -3.70 -3.40 -1.00
CA PHE A 35 -3.48 -4.44 0.00
C PHE A 35 -4.07 -5.77 -0.49
N SER A 36 -3.37 -6.88 -0.28
CA SER A 36 -3.86 -8.22 -0.65
C SER A 36 -3.24 -9.29 0.25
N GLU A 37 -4.07 -9.95 1.07
CA GLU A 37 -3.62 -11.05 1.95
C GLU A 37 -2.96 -12.21 1.18
N ARG A 38 -3.29 -12.37 -0.10
CA ARG A 38 -2.78 -13.46 -0.94
C ARG A 38 -1.47 -13.13 -1.67
N CYS A 39 -1.06 -11.86 -1.67
CA CYS A 39 0.05 -11.40 -2.51
C CYS A 39 0.87 -10.33 -1.78
N PRO A 40 1.83 -10.74 -0.93
CA PRO A 40 2.63 -9.81 -0.13
C PRO A 40 3.65 -8.98 -0.93
N ALA A 41 3.93 -9.34 -2.19
CA ALA A 41 4.70 -8.52 -3.12
C ALA A 41 3.81 -8.22 -4.32
N THR A 42 3.28 -7.02 -4.40
CA THR A 42 2.25 -6.65 -5.38
C THR A 42 2.80 -6.18 -6.73
N GLY A 43 4.13 -6.16 -6.88
CA GLY A 43 4.84 -5.58 -8.03
C GLY A 43 4.77 -4.05 -8.06
N SER A 44 4.45 -3.43 -6.92
CA SER A 44 4.27 -1.98 -6.83
C SER A 44 5.57 -1.28 -6.43
N VAL A 45 5.64 0.04 -6.63
CA VAL A 45 6.79 0.85 -6.20
C VAL A 45 7.08 0.73 -4.71
N TRP A 46 6.05 0.43 -3.90
CA TRP A 46 6.18 0.24 -2.45
C TRP A 46 7.00 -1.00 -2.09
N ASP A 47 7.02 -2.02 -2.95
CA ASP A 47 7.82 -3.23 -2.73
C ASP A 47 9.31 -2.91 -2.72
N LEU A 48 9.74 -1.94 -3.53
CA LEU A 48 11.12 -1.51 -3.59
C LEU A 48 11.62 -0.85 -2.29
N LEU A 49 10.71 -0.39 -1.42
CA LEU A 49 11.08 0.26 -0.16
C LEU A 49 11.42 -0.73 0.95
N TRP A 50 10.81 -1.92 0.94
CA TRP A 50 11.01 -2.92 1.99
C TRP A 50 11.77 -4.15 1.50
N LEU A 51 11.63 -4.54 0.22
CA LEU A 51 12.21 -5.76 -0.32
C LEU A 51 13.75 -5.82 -0.17
N PRO A 52 14.52 -4.74 -0.42
CA PRO A 52 15.98 -4.78 -0.24
C PRO A 52 16.42 -5.03 1.21
N ALA A 53 15.59 -4.67 2.19
CA ALA A 53 15.91 -4.88 3.60
C ALA A 53 15.93 -6.37 3.98
N LEU A 54 15.24 -7.23 3.23
CA LEU A 54 15.24 -8.68 3.43
C LEU A 54 16.52 -9.36 2.93
N PHE A 55 17.24 -8.75 1.98
CA PHE A 55 18.43 -9.32 1.37
C PHE A 55 19.75 -8.78 1.96
N ARG A 56 19.70 -8.17 3.15
CA ARG A 56 20.89 -7.69 3.83
C ARG A 56 21.73 -8.83 4.39
N VAL A 57 22.99 -8.89 3.97
CA VAL A 57 24.00 -9.84 4.48
C VAL A 57 24.22 -9.70 6.00
N SER A 58 24.08 -8.48 6.53
CA SER A 58 24.27 -8.16 7.95
C SER A 58 23.08 -8.56 8.84
N GLY A 59 22.04 -9.21 8.28
CA GLY A 59 20.80 -9.54 8.97
C GLY A 59 19.75 -8.42 8.92
N MET A 60 18.59 -8.67 9.54
CA MET A 60 17.44 -7.76 9.50
C MET A 60 17.65 -6.48 10.33
N PRO A 61 17.17 -5.32 9.85
CA PRO A 61 17.23 -4.08 10.61
C PRO A 61 16.35 -4.16 11.87
N ARG A 62 16.90 -3.77 13.03
CA ARG A 62 16.18 -3.75 14.31
C ARG A 62 15.39 -2.47 14.56
N ARG A 63 15.71 -1.39 13.84
CA ARG A 63 15.09 -0.07 13.96
C ARG A 63 14.98 0.52 12.57
N VAL A 64 13.77 0.94 12.20
CA VAL A 64 13.47 1.53 10.89
C VAL A 64 12.67 2.81 11.12
N LEU A 65 13.11 3.91 10.52
CA LEU A 65 12.32 5.14 10.42
C LEU A 65 11.64 5.14 9.05
N LEU A 66 10.31 5.19 9.05
CA LEU A 66 9.51 5.30 7.83
C LEU A 66 8.86 6.68 7.78
N LEU A 67 9.20 7.49 6.77
CA LEU A 67 8.65 8.81 6.57
C LEU A 67 7.64 8.78 5.42
N GLY A 68 6.35 8.74 5.78
CA GLY A 68 5.27 8.46 4.84
C GLY A 68 5.10 6.96 4.59
N ALA A 69 3.85 6.47 4.61
CA ALA A 69 3.57 5.02 4.65
C ALA A 69 2.78 4.49 3.45
N GLY A 70 2.42 5.33 2.46
CA GLY A 70 1.58 4.90 1.34
C GLY A 70 0.20 4.35 1.80
N ALA A 71 -0.39 4.95 2.83
CA ALA A 71 -1.57 4.41 3.55
C ALA A 71 -1.34 3.07 4.27
N GLY A 72 -0.10 2.78 4.68
CA GLY A 72 0.26 1.60 5.47
C GLY A 72 0.82 0.44 4.65
N THR A 73 0.79 0.52 3.32
CA THR A 73 1.26 -0.56 2.42
C THR A 73 2.75 -0.86 2.50
N VAL A 74 3.56 0.08 2.99
CA VAL A 74 4.99 -0.16 3.24
C VAL A 74 5.21 -0.92 4.55
N ILE A 75 4.25 -0.87 5.47
CA ILE A 75 4.30 -1.57 6.77
C ILE A 75 3.72 -2.98 6.62
N ARG A 76 2.60 -3.11 5.89
CA ARG A 76 1.92 -4.37 5.63
C ARG A 76 1.22 -4.33 4.27
N GLN A 77 1.67 -5.18 3.35
CA GLN A 77 1.01 -5.48 2.06
C GLN A 77 -0.14 -6.46 2.23
#